data_AF-A0A6Y2RWL8-F1
#
_entry.id   AF-A0A6Y2RWL8-F1
#
_cell.length_a   1.000
_cell.length_b   1.000
_cell.length_c   1.000
_cell.angle_alpha   90.00
_cell.angle_beta   90.00
_cell.angle_gamma   90.00
#
_symmetry.space_group_name_H-M   'P 1'
#
loop_
_entity.id
_entity.type
_entity.pdbx_description
1 polymer ?
#
loop_
_entity_poly.entity_id
_entity_poly.type
_entity_poly.pdbx_seq_one_letter_code
_entity_poly.pdbx_strand_id
1 'polypeptide(L)'
;MKKHYSVQYETGDIVFTCIGAALFGQISTASQCWSNHVGIIIGHNGDDYLVAESRVPLSTVTTLSLFIQRSAGQRYAVRRLCGGLTVEQKLAIMEQVPARLNKFYHTGFKYESSRQFCSKFVFDIYKEALCIPVGDIETFKELLHSNPDAKLAFWKFWFLGSIPWDRKTVTPASLWQHPNLELISACGIEPP
;
A
#
# COMPACT_ATOMS: atom_id res chain seq x y z
N MET A 1 12.37 14.20 -18.08
CA MET A 1 11.28 15.09 -18.53
C MET A 1 10.34 15.26 -17.35
N LYS A 2 10.13 16.51 -16.92
CA LYS A 2 9.29 16.84 -15.77
C LYS A 2 7.88 16.29 -15.95
N LYS A 3 7.36 15.63 -14.92
CA LYS A 3 6.00 15.10 -14.89
C LYS A 3 5.05 16.16 -14.35
N HIS A 4 3.90 16.28 -15.00
CA HIS A 4 2.84 17.20 -14.59
C HIS A 4 1.65 16.37 -14.13
N TYR A 5 1.27 16.56 -12.88
CA TYR A 5 0.06 16.00 -12.27
C TYR A 5 -0.95 17.13 -12.09
N SER A 6 -2.25 16.82 -12.18
CA SER A 6 -3.32 17.81 -12.03
C SER A 6 -3.44 18.37 -10.60
N VAL A 7 -2.81 17.70 -9.63
CA VAL A 7 -2.82 18.06 -8.22
C VAL A 7 -1.39 18.03 -7.69
N GLN A 8 -1.08 18.89 -6.71
CA GLN A 8 0.17 18.79 -5.97
C GLN A 8 0.06 17.75 -4.86
N TYR A 9 0.90 16.72 -4.96
CA TYR A 9 1.08 15.75 -3.90
C TYR A 9 2.11 16.21 -2.88
N GLU A 10 2.03 15.62 -1.70
CA GLU A 10 2.84 15.97 -0.53
C GLU A 10 3.48 14.73 0.08
N THR A 11 4.59 14.93 0.80
CA THR A 11 5.15 13.89 1.65
C THR A 11 4.09 13.37 2.62
N GLY A 12 3.94 12.06 2.68
CA GLY A 12 2.91 11.37 3.45
C GLY A 12 1.76 10.84 2.59
N ASP A 13 1.50 11.42 1.42
CA ASP A 13 0.43 10.93 0.55
C ASP A 13 0.59 9.44 0.21
N ILE A 14 -0.48 8.67 0.38
CA ILE A 14 -0.49 7.23 0.12
C ILE A 14 -0.99 7.01 -1.30
N VAL A 15 -0.17 6.35 -2.11
CA VAL A 15 -0.48 6.02 -3.50
C VAL A 15 -0.91 4.57 -3.59
N PHE A 16 -2.08 4.35 -4.18
CA PHE A 16 -2.70 3.05 -4.40
C PHE A 16 -2.61 2.69 -5.89
N THR A 17 -2.32 1.43 -6.19
CA THR A 17 -2.26 0.88 -7.56
C THR A 17 -2.75 -0.56 -7.60
N CYS A 18 -2.97 -1.08 -8.80
CA CYS A 18 -3.40 -2.46 -9.03
C CYS A 18 -2.39 -3.17 -9.95
N ILE A 19 -1.51 -3.98 -9.39
CA ILE A 19 -0.57 -4.78 -10.17
C ILE A 19 -1.34 -5.87 -10.92
N GLY A 20 -1.26 -5.84 -12.25
CA GLY A 20 -2.08 -6.67 -13.14
C GLY A 20 -1.68 -8.15 -13.26
N ALA A 21 -0.67 -8.61 -12.52
CA ALA A 21 -0.33 -10.04 -12.55
C ALA A 21 -1.46 -10.85 -11.89
N ALA A 22 -1.88 -11.94 -12.53
CA ALA A 22 -3.01 -12.77 -12.09
C ALA A 22 -2.93 -13.19 -10.60
N LEU A 23 -1.70 -13.37 -10.13
CA LEU A 23 -1.34 -13.69 -8.76
C LEU A 23 -1.78 -12.61 -7.73
N PHE A 24 -1.63 -11.33 -8.08
CA PHE A 24 -1.97 -10.21 -7.20
C PHE A 24 -3.45 -9.79 -7.32
N GLY A 25 -4.12 -10.12 -8.44
CA GLY A 25 -5.55 -9.84 -8.60
C GLY A 25 -6.44 -10.56 -7.58
N GLN A 26 -6.00 -11.72 -7.07
CA GLN A 26 -6.72 -12.45 -6.02
C GLN A 26 -6.62 -11.76 -4.64
N ILE A 27 -5.58 -10.96 -4.42
CA ILE A 27 -5.46 -10.13 -3.20
C ILE A 27 -6.54 -9.06 -3.20
N SER A 28 -6.69 -8.33 -4.32
CA SER A 28 -7.77 -7.35 -4.53
C SER A 28 -9.16 -7.97 -4.34
N THR A 29 -9.34 -9.17 -4.89
CA THR A 29 -10.61 -9.89 -4.76
C THR A 29 -10.89 -10.19 -3.30
N ALA A 30 -9.93 -10.80 -2.59
CA ALA A 30 -10.10 -11.21 -1.20
C ALA A 30 -10.42 -10.04 -0.26
N SER A 31 -9.80 -8.88 -0.48
CA SER A 31 -9.99 -7.69 0.34
C SER A 31 -11.10 -6.75 -0.14
N GLN A 32 -11.89 -7.17 -1.15
CA GLN A 32 -12.96 -6.37 -1.77
C GLN A 32 -12.50 -4.94 -2.15
N CYS A 33 -11.28 -4.82 -2.64
CA CYS A 33 -10.67 -3.54 -3.00
C CYS A 33 -9.96 -3.64 -4.35
N TRP A 34 -10.12 -2.63 -5.21
CA TRP A 34 -9.46 -2.57 -6.51
C TRP A 34 -7.92 -2.54 -6.39
N SER A 35 -7.40 -1.99 -5.28
CA SER A 35 -5.96 -1.85 -5.02
C SER A 35 -5.38 -3.12 -4.40
N ASN A 36 -4.23 -3.56 -4.90
CA ASN A 36 -3.42 -4.63 -4.30
C ASN A 36 -2.00 -4.19 -3.98
N HIS A 37 -1.66 -2.92 -4.23
CA HIS A 37 -0.32 -2.40 -3.99
C HIS A 37 -0.36 -0.94 -3.57
N VAL A 38 0.49 -0.59 -2.62
CA VAL A 38 0.57 0.75 -2.04
C VAL A 38 2.01 1.20 -1.84
N GLY A 39 2.19 2.52 -1.88
CA GLY A 39 3.43 3.20 -1.53
C GLY A 39 3.12 4.54 -0.89
N ILE A 40 4.16 5.23 -0.41
CA ILE A 40 4.04 6.54 0.22
C ILE A 40 4.93 7.56 -0.48
N ILE A 41 4.42 8.75 -0.73
CA ILE A 41 5.19 9.85 -1.30
C ILE A 41 6.13 10.40 -0.23
N ILE A 42 7.41 10.55 -0.57
CA ILE A 42 8.47 10.96 0.36
C ILE A 42 9.16 12.27 -0.07
N GLY A 43 8.68 12.90 -1.14
CA GLY A 43 9.21 14.15 -1.67
C GLY A 43 9.16 14.21 -3.18
N HIS A 44 9.92 15.15 -3.74
CA HIS A 44 9.99 15.41 -5.18
C HIS A 44 11.44 15.71 -5.55
N ASN A 45 11.96 15.13 -6.64
CA ASN A 45 13.36 15.28 -7.04
C ASN A 45 13.62 16.42 -8.05
N GLY A 46 12.57 17.19 -8.38
CA GLY A 46 12.59 18.26 -9.39
C GLY A 46 11.91 17.87 -10.70
N ASP A 47 11.93 16.58 -11.03
CA ASP A 47 11.29 16.01 -12.22
C ASP A 47 9.99 15.25 -11.92
N ASP A 48 9.96 14.48 -10.82
CA ASP A 48 8.83 13.64 -10.43
C ASP A 48 8.76 13.46 -8.91
N TYR A 49 7.60 13.02 -8.42
CA TYR A 49 7.43 12.60 -7.03
C TYR A 49 8.17 11.29 -6.77
N LEU A 50 8.70 11.14 -5.56
CA LEU A 50 9.37 9.93 -5.11
C LEU A 50 8.42 9.12 -4.23
N VAL A 51 8.28 7.83 -4.54
CA VAL A 51 7.45 6.88 -3.82
C VAL A 51 8.33 5.83 -3.16
N ALA A 52 8.27 5.73 -1.84
CA ALA A 52 8.84 4.61 -1.10
C ALA A 52 7.82 3.46 -1.06
N GLU A 53 8.28 2.25 -1.36
CA GLU A 53 7.43 1.06 -1.41
C GLU A 53 8.17 -0.20 -0.94
N SER A 54 7.41 -1.18 -0.45
CA SER A 54 7.88 -2.56 -0.38
C SER A 54 7.32 -3.33 -1.56
N ARG A 55 8.20 -3.92 -2.38
CA ARG A 55 7.83 -4.73 -3.56
C ARG A 55 8.74 -5.96 -3.67
N VAL A 56 8.38 -6.91 -4.53
CA VAL A 56 9.26 -8.04 -4.85
C VAL A 56 10.45 -7.56 -5.70
N PRO A 57 11.70 -7.99 -5.40
CA PRO A 57 12.11 -8.76 -4.22
C PRO A 57 12.44 -7.90 -2.98
N LEU A 58 12.74 -6.61 -3.17
CA LEU A 58 13.23 -5.70 -2.13
C LEU A 58 12.43 -4.39 -2.10
N SER A 59 12.26 -3.82 -0.90
CA SER A 59 11.77 -2.46 -0.71
C SER A 59 12.75 -1.43 -1.28
N THR A 60 12.20 -0.35 -1.85
CA THR A 60 12.97 0.61 -2.63
C THR A 60 12.26 1.97 -2.69
N VAL A 61 12.92 2.94 -3.31
CA VAL A 61 12.32 4.21 -3.74
C VAL A 61 12.26 4.20 -5.26
N THR A 62 11.13 4.61 -5.81
CA THR A 62 10.93 4.79 -7.26
C THR A 62 10.28 6.14 -7.52
N THR A 63 10.15 6.52 -8.80
CA THR A 63 9.37 7.69 -9.17
C THR A 63 7.88 7.34 -9.25
N LEU A 64 7.00 8.32 -9.00
CA LEU A 64 5.56 8.12 -9.09
C LEU A 64 5.13 7.65 -10.49
N SER A 65 5.74 8.18 -11.55
CA SER A 65 5.45 7.71 -12.91
C SER A 65 5.80 6.23 -13.14
N LEU A 66 6.94 5.75 -12.64
CA LEU A 66 7.32 4.32 -12.72
C LEU A 66 6.47 3.44 -11.80
N PHE A 67 6.04 3.99 -10.67
CA PHE A 67 5.09 3.33 -9.78
C PHE A 67 3.75 3.09 -10.49
N ILE A 68 3.19 4.13 -11.10
CA ILE A 68 1.93 4.10 -11.86
C ILE A 68 2.05 3.20 -13.11
N GLN A 69 3.20 3.21 -13.79
CA GLN A 69 3.40 2.41 -15.02
C GLN A 69 3.23 0.90 -14.79
N ARG A 70 3.50 0.41 -13.57
CA ARG A 70 3.30 -1.00 -13.20
C ARG A 70 1.84 -1.35 -12.91
N SER A 71 0.97 -0.36 -12.78
CA SER A 71 -0.45 -0.55 -12.53
C SER A 71 -1.19 -0.95 -13.80
N ALA A 72 -2.12 -1.90 -13.68
CA ALA A 72 -3.00 -2.32 -14.76
C ALA A 72 -3.84 -1.14 -15.25
N GLY A 73 -3.69 -0.81 -16.54
CA GLY A 73 -4.33 0.36 -17.14
C GLY A 73 -3.79 1.70 -16.62
N GLN A 74 -2.61 1.70 -15.99
CA GLN A 74 -2.02 2.88 -15.33
C GLN A 74 -2.97 3.53 -14.30
N ARG A 75 -3.89 2.74 -13.73
CA ARG A 75 -4.86 3.19 -12.74
C ARG A 75 -4.19 3.50 -11.42
N TYR A 76 -4.54 4.61 -10.80
CA TYR A 76 -4.00 4.95 -9.49
C TYR A 76 -4.94 5.89 -8.73
N ALA A 77 -4.79 5.90 -7.41
CA ALA A 77 -5.37 6.94 -6.58
C ALA A 77 -4.40 7.35 -5.49
N VAL A 78 -4.56 8.59 -5.04
CA VAL A 78 -3.76 9.17 -3.96
C VAL A 78 -4.71 9.60 -2.86
N ARG A 79 -4.45 9.15 -1.63
CA ARG A 79 -5.15 9.62 -0.44
C ARG A 79 -4.19 10.29 0.53
N ARG A 80 -4.71 11.28 1.27
CA ARG A 80 -3.97 12.09 2.24
C ARG A 80 -4.64 12.05 3.58
N LEU A 81 -3.87 12.18 4.67
CA LEU A 81 -4.45 12.35 6.01
C LEU A 81 -5.28 13.65 6.06
N CYS A 82 -6.53 13.57 6.53
CA CYS A 82 -7.41 14.73 6.67
C CYS A 82 -6.73 15.83 7.51
N GLY A 83 -6.74 17.06 6.99
CA GLY A 83 -6.04 18.20 7.61
C GLY A 83 -4.55 18.32 7.25
N GLY A 84 -4.02 17.39 6.45
CA GLY A 84 -2.63 17.40 6.01
C GLY A 84 -1.64 17.03 7.11
N LEU A 85 -0.34 17.20 6.82
CA LEU A 85 0.75 16.97 7.76
C LEU A 85 1.56 18.24 7.97
N THR A 86 1.97 18.49 9.21
CA THR A 86 2.94 19.55 9.53
C THR A 86 4.31 19.23 8.92
N VAL A 87 5.20 20.22 8.90
CA VAL A 87 6.57 20.03 8.39
C VAL A 87 7.30 18.97 9.22
N GLU A 88 7.15 19.01 10.54
CA GLU A 88 7.76 18.06 11.48
C GLU A 88 7.25 16.64 11.25
N GLN A 89 5.95 16.49 11.02
CA GLN A 89 5.34 15.20 10.69
C GLN A 89 5.84 14.64 9.35
N LYS A 90 6.00 15.50 8.34
CA LYS A 90 6.59 15.12 7.04
C LYS A 90 8.03 14.65 7.20
N LEU A 91 8.83 15.34 8.01
CA LEU A 91 10.20 14.93 8.33
C LEU A 91 10.24 13.60 9.07
N ALA A 92 9.38 13.40 10.08
CA ALA A 92 9.28 12.15 10.82
C ALA A 92 8.94 10.96 9.90
N ILE A 93 8.06 11.14 8.90
CA ILE A 93 7.80 10.12 7.87
C ILE A 93 9.07 9.81 7.08
N MET A 94 9.80 10.84 6.64
CA MET A 94 11.03 10.66 5.85
C MET A 94 12.12 9.91 6.63
N GLU A 95 12.24 10.17 7.93
CA GLU A 95 13.21 9.50 8.81
C GLU A 95 12.94 7.99 8.95
N GLN A 96 11.70 7.53 8.79
CA GLN A 96 11.34 6.12 8.85
C GLN A 96 11.79 5.33 7.61
N VAL A 97 12.04 5.99 6.48
CA VAL A 97 12.24 5.32 5.18
C VAL A 97 13.57 4.57 5.11
N PRO A 98 14.75 5.16 5.44
CA PRO A 98 16.05 4.52 5.21
C PRO A 98 16.19 3.14 5.85
N ALA A 99 15.74 2.97 7.10
CA ALA A 99 15.81 1.71 7.83
C ALA A 99 14.95 0.59 7.21
N ARG A 100 13.98 0.97 6.37
CA ARG A 100 13.02 0.07 5.72
C ARG A 100 13.40 -0.27 4.29
N LEU A 101 14.40 0.37 3.68
CA LEU A 101 14.85 0.06 2.32
C LEU A 101 15.67 -1.23 2.27
N ASN A 102 15.71 -1.86 1.09
CA ASN A 102 16.44 -3.09 0.82
C ASN A 102 16.05 -4.28 1.74
N LYS A 103 14.81 -4.27 2.25
CA LYS A 103 14.23 -5.38 3.02
C LYS A 103 13.49 -6.33 2.08
N PHE A 104 13.66 -7.64 2.30
CA PHE A 104 12.98 -8.66 1.51
C PHE A 104 11.47 -8.59 1.63
N TYR A 105 10.79 -8.82 0.50
CA TYR A 105 9.34 -8.92 0.45
C TYR A 105 8.83 -10.20 1.15
N HIS A 106 7.71 -10.09 1.84
CA HIS A 106 7.05 -11.19 2.53
C HIS A 106 5.75 -11.58 1.80
N THR A 107 5.86 -12.53 0.87
CA THR A 107 4.72 -13.04 0.09
C THR A 107 3.64 -13.71 0.97
N GLY A 108 3.97 -14.18 2.17
CA GLY A 108 2.98 -14.73 3.09
C GLY A 108 2.23 -13.69 3.94
N PHE A 109 2.44 -12.39 3.71
CA PHE A 109 1.79 -11.24 4.38
C PHE A 109 1.70 -11.33 5.92
N LYS A 110 2.74 -11.84 6.60
CA LYS A 110 2.77 -11.97 8.06
C LYS A 110 3.19 -10.64 8.69
N TYR A 111 2.30 -9.99 9.43
CA TYR A 111 2.55 -8.70 10.06
C TYR A 111 3.76 -8.74 11.00
N GLU A 112 3.94 -9.79 11.80
CA GLU A 112 5.05 -9.88 12.76
C GLU A 112 6.40 -10.28 12.12
N SER A 113 6.46 -10.47 10.80
CA SER A 113 7.71 -10.82 10.13
C SER A 113 8.70 -9.66 10.11
N SER A 114 10.00 -9.94 10.18
CA SER A 114 11.06 -8.94 9.92
C SER A 114 11.12 -8.50 8.45
N ARG A 115 10.53 -9.30 7.55
CA ARG A 115 10.33 -8.96 6.13
C ARG A 115 9.11 -8.03 5.97
N GLN A 116 9.01 -7.36 4.82
CA GLN A 116 8.00 -6.33 4.57
C GLN A 116 7.07 -6.68 3.42
N PHE A 117 5.89 -6.08 3.39
CA PHE A 117 5.01 -6.06 2.24
C PHE A 117 4.36 -4.67 2.14
N CYS A 118 3.77 -4.35 0.99
CA CYS A 118 3.43 -2.96 0.62
C CYS A 118 2.56 -2.24 1.68
N SER A 119 1.46 -2.82 2.11
CA SER A 119 0.57 -2.23 3.13
C SER A 119 1.22 -2.13 4.50
N LYS A 120 1.95 -3.17 4.95
CA LYS A 120 2.72 -3.12 6.20
C LYS A 120 3.75 -1.98 6.18
N PHE A 121 4.42 -1.79 5.06
CA PHE A 121 5.44 -0.74 4.91
C PHE A 121 4.86 0.64 5.19
N VAL A 122 3.73 0.97 4.56
CA VAL A 122 3.07 2.27 4.74
C VAL A 122 2.45 2.39 6.13
N PHE A 123 1.76 1.33 6.60
CA PHE A 123 1.14 1.28 7.91
C PHE A 123 2.15 1.53 9.04
N ASP A 124 3.28 0.82 9.05
CA ASP A 124 4.29 0.97 10.10
C ASP A 124 4.95 2.36 10.06
N ILE A 125 5.18 2.95 8.87
CA ILE A 125 5.70 4.33 8.76
C ILE A 125 4.75 5.31 9.46
N TYR A 126 3.47 5.26 9.14
CA TYR A 126 2.46 6.13 9.73
C TYR A 126 2.32 5.91 11.24
N LYS A 127 2.27 4.65 11.66
CA LYS A 127 2.16 4.27 13.06
C LYS A 127 3.37 4.73 13.88
N GLU A 128 4.59 4.57 13.37
CA GLU A 128 5.81 4.90 14.12
C GLU A 128 6.18 6.38 14.03
N ALA A 129 5.97 7.04 12.88
CA ALA A 129 6.28 8.46 12.72
C ALA A 129 5.22 9.36 13.37
N LEU A 130 3.94 9.00 13.25
CA LEU A 130 2.83 9.90 13.58
C LEU A 130 1.95 9.40 14.73
N CYS A 131 2.15 8.17 15.21
CA CYS A 131 1.23 7.49 16.12
C CYS A 131 -0.20 7.35 15.55
N ILE A 132 -0.34 7.31 14.22
CA ILE A 132 -1.62 7.18 13.52
C ILE A 132 -1.64 5.85 12.77
N PRO A 133 -2.40 4.84 13.22
CA PRO A 133 -2.55 3.59 12.49
C PRO A 133 -3.53 3.76 11.33
N VAL A 134 -3.04 4.10 10.13
CA VAL A 134 -3.87 4.32 8.92
C VAL A 134 -4.41 3.03 8.28
N GLY A 135 -4.94 2.12 9.08
CA GLY A 135 -5.52 0.85 8.65
C GLY A 135 -5.61 -0.15 9.80
N ASP A 136 -6.28 -1.26 9.55
CA ASP A 136 -6.52 -2.26 10.58
C ASP A 136 -5.61 -3.48 10.41
N ILE A 137 -5.13 -3.97 11.56
CA ILE A 137 -4.48 -5.27 11.65
C ILE A 137 -5.56 -6.31 11.91
N GLU A 138 -5.71 -7.24 10.98
CA GLU A 138 -6.71 -8.31 11.02
C GLU A 138 -6.05 -9.67 10.79
N THR A 139 -6.73 -10.75 11.18
CA THR A 139 -6.30 -12.12 10.91
C THR A 139 -6.71 -12.56 9.50
N PHE A 140 -6.02 -13.55 8.93
CA PHE A 140 -6.47 -14.19 7.68
C PHE A 140 -7.87 -14.78 7.79
N LYS A 141 -8.28 -15.23 8.98
CA LYS A 141 -9.64 -15.68 9.26
C LYS A 141 -10.65 -14.55 9.05
N GLU A 142 -10.43 -13.39 9.64
CA GLU A 142 -11.31 -12.22 9.48
C GLU A 142 -11.33 -11.77 8.01
N LEU A 143 -10.16 -11.60 7.40
CA LEU A 143 -10.02 -11.17 6.01
C LEU A 143 -10.72 -12.08 5.00
N LEU A 144 -10.61 -13.41 5.15
CA LEU A 144 -11.18 -14.35 4.19
C LEU A 144 -12.64 -14.70 4.48
N HIS A 145 -13.13 -14.49 5.71
CA HIS A 145 -14.55 -14.69 6.03
C HIS A 145 -15.41 -13.45 5.79
N SER A 146 -14.82 -12.25 5.84
CA SER A 146 -15.53 -11.01 5.51
C SER A 146 -15.95 -10.95 4.03
N ASN A 147 -15.38 -11.81 3.18
CA ASN A 147 -15.65 -11.85 1.76
C ASN A 147 -16.05 -13.25 1.25
N PRO A 148 -17.33 -13.47 0.90
CA PRO A 148 -17.82 -14.73 0.34
C PRO A 148 -17.11 -15.14 -0.96
N ASP A 149 -16.62 -14.17 -1.73
CA ASP A 149 -15.93 -14.37 -3.01
C ASP A 149 -14.42 -14.56 -2.87
N ALA A 150 -13.89 -14.57 -1.63
CA ALA A 150 -12.51 -14.90 -1.38
C ALA A 150 -12.26 -16.33 -1.86
N LYS A 151 -11.68 -16.49 -3.05
CA LYS A 151 -11.45 -17.79 -3.70
C LYS A 151 -10.51 -18.65 -2.83
N LEU A 152 -11.07 -19.39 -1.88
CA LEU A 152 -10.30 -20.16 -0.89
C LEU A 152 -9.35 -21.16 -1.56
N ALA A 153 -9.70 -21.67 -2.73
CA ALA A 153 -8.83 -22.52 -3.54
C ALA A 153 -7.50 -21.82 -3.92
N PHE A 154 -7.55 -20.53 -4.27
CA PHE A 154 -6.34 -19.74 -4.53
C PHE A 154 -5.50 -19.60 -3.27
N TRP A 155 -6.10 -19.27 -2.13
CA TRP A 155 -5.37 -19.09 -0.88
C TRP A 155 -4.78 -20.39 -0.34
N LYS A 156 -5.47 -21.52 -0.52
CA LYS A 156 -4.90 -22.85 -0.27
C LYS A 156 -3.70 -23.09 -1.16
N PHE A 157 -3.78 -22.83 -2.46
CA PHE A 157 -2.64 -22.98 -3.36
C PHE A 157 -1.46 -22.07 -2.97
N TRP A 158 -1.74 -20.79 -2.69
CA TRP A 158 -0.76 -19.78 -2.26
C TRP A 158 0.03 -20.22 -1.02
N PHE A 159 -0.65 -20.84 -0.06
CA PHE A 159 -0.07 -21.34 1.18
C PHE A 159 0.22 -22.85 1.16
N LEU A 160 0.37 -23.45 -0.03
CA LEU A 160 0.74 -24.85 -0.21
C LEU A 160 -0.16 -25.84 0.57
N GLY A 161 -1.45 -25.55 0.60
CA GLY A 161 -2.51 -26.38 1.19
C GLY A 161 -3.03 -25.91 2.55
N SER A 162 -2.25 -25.13 3.32
CA SER A 162 -2.61 -24.75 4.69
C SER A 162 -2.64 -23.24 4.90
N ILE A 163 -3.85 -22.66 4.89
CA ILE A 163 -4.06 -21.24 5.14
C ILE A 163 -3.73 -20.94 6.62
N PRO A 164 -2.85 -19.97 6.92
CA PRO A 164 -2.49 -19.61 8.28
C PRO A 164 -3.55 -18.69 8.90
N TRP A 165 -4.70 -19.25 9.28
CA TRP A 165 -5.89 -18.50 9.70
C TRP A 165 -5.66 -17.44 10.79
N ASP A 166 -4.85 -17.75 11.82
CA ASP A 166 -4.58 -16.82 12.94
C ASP A 166 -3.46 -15.81 12.64
N ARG A 167 -2.83 -15.88 11.47
CA ARG A 167 -1.78 -14.94 11.09
C ARG A 167 -2.39 -13.55 10.93
N LYS A 168 -1.78 -12.56 11.57
CA LYS A 168 -2.14 -11.16 11.38
C LYS A 168 -1.54 -10.59 10.11
N THR A 169 -2.29 -9.68 9.49
CA THR A 169 -1.92 -8.95 8.30
C THR A 169 -2.54 -7.55 8.32
N VAL A 170 -2.14 -6.72 7.37
CA VAL A 170 -2.73 -5.41 7.12
C VAL A 170 -2.87 -5.27 5.61
N THR A 171 -3.97 -4.76 5.09
CA THR A 171 -4.26 -4.86 3.65
C THR A 171 -4.25 -3.50 2.96
N PRO A 172 -3.98 -3.42 1.65
CA PRO A 172 -4.24 -2.20 0.88
C PRO A 172 -5.69 -1.71 1.03
N ALA A 173 -6.65 -2.62 1.26
CA ALA A 173 -8.05 -2.29 1.48
C ALA A 173 -8.28 -1.57 2.80
N SER A 174 -7.69 -2.05 3.91
CA SER A 174 -7.87 -1.38 5.20
C SER A 174 -7.26 0.03 5.20
N LEU A 175 -6.13 0.23 4.51
CA LEU A 175 -5.57 1.56 4.25
C LEU A 175 -6.50 2.39 3.35
N TRP A 176 -7.01 1.80 2.26
CA TRP A 176 -7.88 2.50 1.32
C TRP A 176 -9.17 2.96 1.98
N GLN A 177 -9.77 2.17 2.87
CA GLN A 177 -11.06 2.48 3.49
C GLN A 177 -10.93 3.35 4.75
N HIS A 178 -9.70 3.68 5.17
CA HIS A 178 -9.45 4.38 6.42
C HIS A 178 -10.15 5.76 6.44
N PRO A 179 -10.98 6.05 7.47
CA PRO A 179 -11.89 7.21 7.46
C PRO A 179 -11.16 8.55 7.55
N ASN A 180 -9.96 8.58 8.14
CA ASN A 180 -9.16 9.81 8.26
C ASN A 180 -8.28 10.07 7.04
N LEU A 181 -8.48 9.35 5.94
CA LEU A 181 -7.81 9.64 4.68
C LEU A 181 -8.81 10.24 3.69
N GLU A 182 -8.50 11.39 3.10
CA GLU A 182 -9.29 11.99 2.03
C GLU A 182 -8.73 11.63 0.65
N LEU A 183 -9.60 11.53 -0.36
CA LEU A 183 -9.19 11.26 -1.74
C LEU A 183 -8.69 12.57 -2.39
N ILE A 184 -7.43 12.59 -2.81
CA ILE A 184 -6.81 13.74 -3.48
C ILE A 184 -6.94 13.64 -5.00
N SER A 185 -6.77 12.44 -5.54
CA SER A 185 -6.96 12.18 -6.97
C SER A 185 -7.21 10.70 -7.24
N ALA A 186 -7.94 10.41 -8.30
CA ALA A 186 -8.12 9.06 -8.83
C ALA A 186 -8.08 9.13 -10.37
N CYS A 187 -7.41 8.15 -10.99
CA CYS A 187 -7.33 8.02 -12.43
C CYS A 187 -7.65 6.58 -12.83
N GLY A 188 -8.65 6.41 -13.69
CA GLY A 188 -9.08 5.11 -14.21
C GLY A 188 -9.71 4.19 -13.16
N ILE A 189 -10.17 4.74 -12.04
CA ILE A 189 -10.90 4.01 -11.01
C ILE A 189 -12.36 4.46 -11.09
N GLU A 190 -13.28 3.51 -11.17
CA GLU A 190 -14.69 3.84 -11.01
C GLU A 190 -14.91 4.29 -9.55
N PRO A 191 -15.54 5.45 -9.31
CA PRO A 191 -15.92 5.83 -7.95
C PRO A 191 -16.85 4.74 -7.38
N PRO A 192 -16.77 4.48 -6.06
CA PRO A 192 -17.63 3.50 -5.40
C PRO A 192 -19.12 3.80 -5.58
#